data_AF-A0A8C5ZH11-F1
#
_entry.id   AF-A0A8C5ZH11-F1
#
_cell.length_a   1.000
_cell.length_b   1.000
_cell.length_c   1.000
_cell.angle_alpha   90.00
_cell.angle_beta   90.00
_cell.angle_gamma   90.00
#
_symmetry.space_group_name_H-M   'P 1'
#
loop_
_entity.id
_entity.type
_entity.pdbx_description
1 polymer ?
#
loop_
_entity_poly.entity_id
_entity_poly.type
_entity_poly.pdbx_seq_one_letter_code
_entity_poly.pdbx_strand_id
1 'polypeptide(L)'
;CPALPLLLSLLLIPLGLPVLGTPARLICDSRVLERYILEAKEAENVTMGCADGCSLSENITVPDTKVNFYAWRRKEVGQQAVEVWQGLALLSEAILQSQALLANSSQPSDTLRLHVDKAVSGLRSLTSLLRAMGVQREAVLPPDAASAAPLRTFTVDTLCKLFRIYSNFLRGKLKLYTGEACRRGDR
;
A
#
# COMPACT_ATOMS: atom_id res chain seq x y z
N CYS A 1 17.80 49.14 37.08
CA CYS A 1 17.13 47.92 36.59
C CYS A 1 18.08 47.04 35.79
N PRO A 2 18.65 45.97 36.38
CA PRO A 2 19.34 44.94 35.63
C PRO A 2 18.63 43.59 35.87
N ALA A 3 17.53 43.35 35.17
CA ALA A 3 16.83 42.07 35.20
C ALA A 3 16.60 41.50 33.78
N LEU A 4 17.28 42.06 32.78
CA LEU A 4 17.09 41.69 31.39
C LEU A 4 18.04 40.59 30.85
N PRO A 5 19.26 40.34 31.38
CA PRO A 5 20.13 39.35 30.74
C PRO A 5 19.83 37.91 31.18
N LEU A 6 19.08 37.69 32.27
CA LEU A 6 18.82 36.34 32.78
C LEU A 6 17.69 35.61 32.02
N LEU A 7 16.78 36.33 31.34
CA LEU A 7 15.69 35.70 30.59
C LEU A 7 16.16 35.07 29.27
N LEU A 8 17.28 35.52 28.70
CA LEU A 8 17.74 35.03 27.40
C LEU A 8 18.44 33.66 27.47
N SER A 9 18.92 33.25 28.64
CA SER A 9 19.57 31.93 28.82
C SER A 9 18.58 30.77 29.01
N LEU A 10 17.29 31.04 29.28
CA LEU A 10 16.29 29.98 29.36
C LEU A 10 15.71 29.55 27.99
N LEU A 11 15.97 30.29 26.92
CA LEU A 11 15.50 29.95 25.57
C LEU A 11 16.42 28.96 24.81
N LEU A 12 17.51 28.53 25.43
CA LEU A 12 18.50 27.62 24.82
C LEU A 12 18.43 26.19 25.34
N ILE A 13 17.32 25.78 25.97
CA ILE A 13 17.08 24.35 26.20
C ILE A 13 16.75 23.75 24.83
N PRO A 14 17.61 22.91 24.23
CA PRO A 14 17.15 22.09 23.12
C PRO A 14 16.10 21.18 23.76
N LEU A 15 14.82 21.42 23.47
CA LEU A 15 13.82 20.38 23.63
C LEU A 15 14.32 19.25 22.74
N GLY A 16 14.99 18.27 23.37
CA GLY A 16 15.23 16.97 22.80
C GLY A 16 13.87 16.37 22.54
N LEU A 17 13.28 16.75 21.41
CA LEU A 17 12.14 16.07 20.82
C LEU A 17 12.56 14.61 20.77
N PRO A 18 11.85 13.69 21.46
CA PRO A 18 12.06 12.29 21.19
C PRO A 18 11.85 12.17 19.69
N VAL A 19 12.85 11.61 19.00
CA VAL A 19 12.76 11.31 17.57
C VAL A 19 11.57 10.37 17.43
N LEU A 20 10.38 10.94 17.23
CA LEU A 20 9.25 10.23 16.64
C LEU A 20 9.85 9.76 15.33
N GLY A 21 10.11 8.45 15.24
CA GLY A 21 10.63 7.85 14.02
C GLY A 21 9.86 8.43 12.85
N THR A 22 10.56 9.03 11.89
CA THR A 22 9.91 9.70 10.76
C THR A 22 8.92 8.71 10.13
N PRO A 23 7.74 9.13 9.65
CA PRO A 23 6.73 8.21 9.11
C PRO A 23 7.27 7.25 8.03
N ALA A 24 8.33 7.66 7.32
CA ALA A 24 9.09 6.83 6.39
C ALA A 24 9.71 5.57 7.05
N ARG A 25 10.15 5.66 8.32
CA ARG A 25 10.72 4.54 9.08
C ARG A 25 9.67 3.55 9.58
N LEU A 26 8.40 3.95 9.69
CA LEU A 26 7.34 3.07 10.21
C LEU A 26 7.10 1.87 9.29
N ILE A 27 7.06 2.08 7.97
CA ILE A 27 6.86 0.97 7.02
C ILE A 27 8.13 0.11 6.84
N CYS A 28 9.29 0.61 7.28
CA CYS A 28 10.52 -0.18 7.35
C CYS A 28 10.55 -1.13 8.54
N ASP A 29 9.70 -0.92 9.56
CA ASP A 29 9.41 -1.98 10.52
C ASP A 29 8.58 -3.08 9.83
N SER A 30 9.23 -4.23 9.61
CA SER A 30 8.62 -5.41 9.00
C SER A 30 7.28 -5.80 9.61
N ARG A 31 7.06 -5.54 10.91
CA ARG A 31 5.81 -5.86 11.62
C ARG A 31 4.62 -5.06 11.10
N VAL A 32 4.86 -3.82 10.69
CA VAL A 32 3.82 -2.92 10.18
C VAL A 32 3.28 -3.46 8.86
N LEU A 33 4.16 -3.75 7.89
CA LEU A 33 3.73 -4.29 6.60
C LEU A 33 3.16 -5.71 6.74
N GLU A 34 3.76 -6.55 7.60
CA GLU A 34 3.30 -7.92 7.82
C GLU A 34 1.87 -7.97 8.35
N ARG A 35 1.48 -7.03 9.22
CA ARG A 35 0.10 -6.91 9.68
C ARG A 35 -0.89 -6.78 8.52
N TYR A 36 -0.62 -5.87 7.58
CA TYR A 36 -1.50 -5.70 6.41
C TYR A 36 -1.50 -6.93 5.50
N ILE A 37 -0.38 -7.62 5.36
CA ILE A 37 -0.29 -8.87 4.60
C ILE A 37 -1.16 -9.97 5.24
N LEU A 38 -1.10 -10.11 6.57
CA LEU A 38 -1.91 -11.08 7.30
C LEU A 38 -3.41 -10.73 7.22
N GLU A 39 -3.77 -9.46 7.36
CA GLU A 39 -5.15 -9.00 7.19
C GLU A 39 -5.68 -9.27 5.77
N ALA A 40 -4.84 -9.08 4.74
CA ALA A 40 -5.18 -9.38 3.36
C ALA A 40 -5.34 -10.88 3.08
N LYS A 41 -4.46 -11.71 3.66
CA LYS A 41 -4.55 -13.17 3.57
C LYS A 41 -5.81 -13.69 4.26
N GLU A 42 -6.18 -13.10 5.39
CA GLU A 42 -7.42 -13.47 6.07
C GLU A 42 -8.65 -13.13 5.23
N ALA A 43 -8.69 -11.95 4.61
CA ALA A 43 -9.76 -11.59 3.68
C ALA A 43 -9.82 -12.53 2.46
N GLU A 44 -8.67 -12.93 1.91
CA GLU A 44 -8.58 -13.96 0.86
C GLU A 44 -9.21 -15.29 1.32
N ASN A 45 -8.90 -15.75 2.53
CA ASN A 45 -9.45 -16.99 3.07
C ASN A 45 -10.97 -16.93 3.28
N VAL A 46 -11.47 -15.84 3.86
CA VAL A 46 -12.91 -15.65 4.10
C VAL A 46 -13.69 -15.63 2.79
N THR A 47 -13.14 -14.99 1.76
CA THR A 47 -13.81 -14.91 0.45
C THR A 47 -13.73 -16.20 -0.37
N MET A 48 -12.83 -17.14 -0.06
CA MET A 48 -12.87 -18.49 -0.63
C MET A 48 -14.06 -19.33 -0.10
N GLY A 49 -14.54 -19.06 1.11
CA GLY A 49 -15.70 -19.74 1.70
C GLY A 49 -17.06 -19.21 1.22
N CYS A 50 -17.05 -18.21 0.34
CA CYS A 50 -18.22 -17.49 -0.12
C CYS A 50 -18.62 -18.03 -1.50
N ALA A 51 -19.82 -18.62 -1.58
CA ALA A 51 -20.39 -19.13 -2.83
C ALA A 51 -20.83 -17.97 -3.75
N ASP A 52 -22.05 -17.99 -4.28
CA ASP A 52 -22.56 -16.95 -5.20
C ASP A 52 -22.56 -15.52 -4.60
N GLY A 53 -22.54 -15.41 -3.26
CA GLY A 53 -22.48 -14.13 -2.55
C GLY A 53 -21.19 -13.31 -2.74
N CYS A 54 -20.20 -13.84 -3.44
CA CYS A 54 -18.95 -13.14 -3.76
C CYS A 54 -18.79 -12.80 -5.23
N SER A 55 -19.81 -13.03 -6.05
CA SER A 55 -19.85 -12.51 -7.41
C SER A 55 -20.05 -11.00 -7.39
N LEU A 56 -19.28 -10.30 -8.21
CA LEU A 56 -19.47 -8.89 -8.50
C LEU A 56 -20.40 -8.79 -9.71
N SER A 57 -21.28 -7.80 -9.71
CA SER A 57 -22.18 -7.54 -10.85
C SER A 57 -21.44 -6.98 -12.08
N GLU A 58 -20.22 -6.47 -11.87
CA GLU A 58 -19.39 -5.84 -12.89
C GLU A 58 -17.94 -6.32 -12.77
N ASN A 59 -17.22 -6.28 -13.90
CA ASN A 59 -15.81 -6.61 -13.95
C ASN A 59 -14.97 -5.44 -13.43
N ILE A 60 -14.17 -5.70 -12.40
CA ILE A 60 -13.26 -4.71 -11.81
C ILE A 60 -11.86 -4.89 -12.38
N THR A 61 -11.22 -3.79 -12.79
CA THR A 61 -9.84 -3.80 -13.28
C THR A 61 -8.85 -3.81 -12.11
N VAL A 62 -7.84 -4.67 -12.18
CA VAL A 62 -6.85 -4.91 -11.12
C VAL A 62 -5.43 -5.00 -11.69
N PRO A 63 -4.38 -4.69 -10.88
CA PRO A 63 -2.99 -4.74 -11.35
C PRO A 63 -2.47 -6.18 -11.48
N ASP A 64 -1.47 -6.37 -12.36
CA ASP A 64 -0.66 -7.59 -12.37
C ASP A 64 0.23 -7.67 -11.12
N THR A 65 0.03 -8.73 -10.36
CA THR A 65 0.76 -9.01 -9.11
C THR A 65 1.90 -9.99 -9.30
N LYS A 66 2.05 -10.57 -10.49
CA LYS A 66 3.15 -11.49 -10.77
C LYS A 66 4.49 -10.78 -10.64
N VAL A 67 5.43 -11.47 -10.01
CA VAL A 67 6.81 -11.00 -9.88
C VAL A 67 7.75 -12.05 -10.44
N ASN A 68 8.51 -11.68 -11.46
CA ASN A 68 9.69 -12.43 -11.86
C ASN A 68 10.87 -11.95 -11.02
N PHE A 69 11.32 -12.74 -10.04
CA PHE A 69 12.38 -12.33 -9.11
C PHE A 69 13.70 -11.97 -9.80
N TYR A 70 14.05 -12.66 -10.90
CA TYR A 70 15.26 -12.37 -11.66
C TYR A 70 15.17 -11.00 -12.34
N ALA A 71 14.06 -10.72 -13.03
CA ALA A 71 13.84 -9.43 -13.66
C ALA A 71 13.68 -8.30 -12.61
N TRP A 72 12.96 -8.57 -11.53
CA TRP A 72 12.71 -7.62 -10.45
C TRP A 72 13.99 -7.09 -9.81
N ARG A 73 14.92 -8.00 -9.46
CA ARG A 73 16.21 -7.63 -8.85
C ARG A 73 17.07 -6.76 -9.76
N ARG A 74 16.91 -6.89 -11.08
CA ARG A 74 17.66 -6.12 -12.08
C ARG A 74 17.00 -4.80 -12.46
N LYS A 75 15.74 -4.56 -12.06
CA LYS A 75 15.06 -3.28 -12.27
C LYS A 75 15.68 -2.21 -11.39
N GLU A 76 15.69 -0.99 -11.91
CA GLU A 76 16.00 0.19 -11.12
C GLU A 76 14.94 0.37 -10.02
N VAL A 77 15.37 0.89 -8.87
CA VAL A 77 14.46 1.15 -7.73
C VAL A 77 13.34 2.11 -8.12
N GLY A 78 13.61 3.10 -8.98
CA GLY A 78 12.57 3.98 -9.49
C GLY A 78 11.52 3.26 -10.31
N GLN A 79 11.91 2.31 -11.17
CA GLN A 79 10.95 1.48 -11.90
C GLN A 79 10.12 0.59 -10.97
N GLN A 80 10.73 0.04 -9.91
CA GLN A 80 9.99 -0.71 -8.89
C GLN A 80 8.99 0.20 -8.15
N ALA A 81 9.38 1.44 -7.84
CA ALA A 81 8.52 2.45 -7.22
C ALA A 81 7.32 2.79 -8.09
N VAL A 82 7.52 2.99 -9.41
CA VAL A 82 6.45 3.20 -10.38
C VAL A 82 5.46 2.04 -10.38
N GLU A 83 5.94 0.80 -10.53
CA GLU A 83 5.08 -0.39 -10.55
C GLU A 83 4.27 -0.55 -9.25
N VAL A 84 4.89 -0.28 -8.10
CA VAL A 84 4.21 -0.36 -6.79
C VAL A 84 3.21 0.77 -6.61
N TRP A 85 3.57 2.00 -6.96
CA TRP A 85 2.69 3.15 -6.79
C TRP A 85 1.44 3.05 -7.67
N GLN A 86 1.63 2.76 -8.96
CA GLN A 86 0.52 2.59 -9.90
C GLN A 86 -0.33 1.37 -9.54
N GLY A 87 0.30 0.26 -9.16
CA GLY A 87 -0.40 -0.95 -8.75
C GLY A 87 -1.27 -0.71 -7.50
N LEU A 88 -0.75 -0.01 -6.49
CA LEU A 88 -1.50 0.32 -5.28
C LEU A 88 -2.66 1.28 -5.55
N ALA A 89 -2.46 2.28 -6.42
CA ALA A 89 -3.51 3.20 -6.81
C ALA A 89 -4.68 2.44 -7.47
N LEU A 90 -4.38 1.62 -8.48
CA LEU A 90 -5.40 0.81 -9.16
C LEU A 90 -6.10 -0.17 -8.21
N LEU A 91 -5.35 -0.77 -7.27
CA LEU A 91 -5.92 -1.67 -6.27
C LEU A 91 -6.83 -0.95 -5.26
N SER A 92 -6.51 0.30 -4.94
CA SER A 92 -7.35 1.15 -4.09
C SER A 92 -8.68 1.48 -4.78
N GLU A 93 -8.63 1.82 -6.07
CA GLU A 93 -9.83 2.02 -6.89
C GLU A 93 -10.66 0.74 -7.00
N ALA A 94 -10.02 -0.40 -7.26
CA ALA A 94 -10.69 -1.70 -7.37
C ALA A 94 -11.44 -2.08 -6.07
N ILE A 95 -10.82 -1.89 -4.91
CA ILE A 95 -11.44 -2.18 -3.62
C ILE A 95 -12.60 -1.22 -3.32
N LEU A 96 -12.45 0.08 -3.63
CA LEU A 96 -13.53 1.06 -3.50
C LEU A 96 -14.72 0.75 -4.42
N GLN A 97 -14.46 0.34 -5.67
CA GLN A 97 -15.50 -0.11 -6.58
C GLN A 97 -16.23 -1.34 -6.01
N SER A 98 -15.49 -2.32 -5.48
CA SER A 98 -16.10 -3.51 -4.87
C SER A 98 -16.96 -3.16 -3.64
N GLN A 99 -16.57 -2.15 -2.85
CA GLN A 99 -17.34 -1.65 -1.73
C GLN A 99 -18.68 -1.06 -2.19
N ALA A 100 -18.67 -0.26 -3.26
CA ALA A 100 -19.88 0.31 -3.83
C ALA A 100 -20.81 -0.78 -4.39
N LEU A 101 -20.27 -1.79 -5.09
CA LEU A 101 -21.06 -2.92 -5.60
C LEU A 101 -21.68 -3.74 -4.47
N LEU A 102 -20.94 -3.98 -3.38
CA LEU A 102 -21.46 -4.66 -2.20
C LEU A 102 -22.55 -3.86 -1.48
N ALA A 103 -22.43 -2.53 -1.42
CA ALA A 103 -23.44 -1.67 -0.81
C ALA A 103 -24.77 -1.71 -1.56
N ASN A 104 -24.73 -1.94 -2.87
CA ASN A 104 -25.91 -2.03 -3.74
C ASN A 104 -26.50 -3.44 -3.84
N SER A 105 -25.88 -4.44 -3.21
CA SER A 105 -26.38 -5.81 -3.17
C SER A 105 -27.57 -5.95 -2.20
N SER A 106 -28.52 -6.83 -2.51
CA SER A 106 -29.71 -7.07 -1.69
C SER A 106 -29.45 -7.91 -0.42
N GLN A 107 -28.35 -8.67 -0.38
CA GLN A 107 -27.93 -9.44 0.80
C GLN A 107 -26.40 -9.47 0.95
N PRO A 108 -25.75 -8.36 1.32
CA PRO A 108 -24.33 -8.34 1.59
C PRO A 108 -24.02 -9.04 2.92
N SER A 109 -23.08 -9.98 2.92
CA SER A 109 -22.55 -10.57 4.15
C SER A 109 -21.81 -9.51 4.97
N ASP A 110 -22.18 -9.33 6.23
CA ASP A 110 -21.51 -8.38 7.15
C ASP A 110 -20.02 -8.70 7.30
N THR A 111 -19.65 -9.98 7.26
CA THR A 111 -18.25 -10.42 7.26
C THR A 111 -17.51 -9.91 6.03
N LEU A 112 -18.09 -10.01 4.83
CA LEU A 112 -17.47 -9.49 3.60
C LEU A 112 -17.30 -7.97 3.65
N ARG A 113 -18.35 -7.25 4.11
CA ARG A 113 -18.32 -5.80 4.27
C ARG A 113 -17.17 -5.37 5.19
N LEU A 114 -17.02 -6.04 6.35
CA LEU A 114 -15.94 -5.78 7.28
C LEU A 114 -14.55 -5.94 6.63
N HIS A 115 -14.33 -6.98 5.84
CA HIS A 115 -13.05 -7.20 5.17
C HIS A 115 -12.77 -6.17 4.07
N VAL A 116 -13.80 -5.74 3.35
CA VAL A 116 -13.67 -4.65 2.36
C VAL A 116 -13.36 -3.32 3.05
N ASP A 117 -14.04 -2.97 4.14
CA ASP A 117 -13.79 -1.75 4.90
C ASP A 117 -12.36 -1.73 5.49
N LYS A 118 -11.90 -2.88 6.00
CA LYS A 118 -10.51 -3.06 6.43
C LYS A 118 -9.53 -2.86 5.28
N ALA A 119 -9.80 -3.42 4.10
CA ALA A 119 -8.95 -3.24 2.92
C ALA A 119 -8.90 -1.78 2.45
N VAL A 120 -10.04 -1.07 2.44
CA VAL A 120 -10.10 0.38 2.15
C VAL A 120 -9.23 1.16 3.13
N SER A 121 -9.37 0.89 4.43
CA SER A 121 -8.58 1.56 5.47
C SER A 121 -7.09 1.23 5.34
N GLY A 122 -6.75 -0.05 5.15
CA GLY A 122 -5.38 -0.53 5.00
C GLY A 122 -4.69 0.06 3.78
N LEU A 123 -5.35 0.10 2.62
CA LEU A 123 -4.81 0.72 1.40
C LEU A 123 -4.59 2.22 1.55
N ARG A 124 -5.48 2.93 2.27
CA ARG A 124 -5.27 4.35 2.61
C ARG A 124 -4.05 4.56 3.48
N SER A 125 -3.88 3.74 4.52
CA SER A 125 -2.71 3.76 5.39
C SER A 125 -1.42 3.45 4.62
N LEU A 126 -1.40 2.38 3.83
CA LEU A 126 -0.26 2.01 2.99
C LEU A 126 0.10 3.10 1.98
N THR A 127 -0.89 3.72 1.34
CA THR A 127 -0.67 4.86 0.43
C THR A 127 0.03 6.02 1.15
N SER A 128 -0.41 6.32 2.38
CA SER A 128 0.17 7.39 3.19
C SER A 128 1.61 7.07 3.60
N LEU A 129 1.88 5.83 4.01
CA LEU A 129 3.21 5.34 4.37
C LEU A 129 4.17 5.35 3.17
N LEU A 130 3.74 4.88 2.01
CA LEU A 130 4.55 4.89 0.78
C LEU A 130 4.80 6.32 0.29
N ARG A 131 3.80 7.22 0.39
CA ARG A 131 4.03 8.64 0.10
C ARG A 131 5.09 9.24 1.03
N ALA A 132 5.05 8.91 2.33
CA ALA A 132 6.05 9.38 3.28
C ALA A 132 7.46 8.82 3.01
N MET A 133 7.58 7.61 2.45
CA MET A 133 8.84 7.06 1.95
C MET A 133 9.33 7.70 0.64
N GLY A 134 8.55 8.57 0.00
CA GLY A 134 8.93 9.21 -1.26
C GLY A 134 8.63 8.38 -2.51
N VAL A 135 7.94 7.24 -2.40
CA VAL A 135 7.59 6.37 -3.53
C VAL A 135 6.84 7.11 -4.63
N GLN A 136 5.93 8.01 -4.25
CA GLN A 136 5.21 8.84 -5.21
C GLN A 136 6.14 9.78 -5.99
N ARG A 137 7.16 10.36 -5.34
CA ARG A 137 8.11 11.25 -6.02
C ARG A 137 8.96 10.46 -7.00
N GLU A 138 9.45 9.31 -6.55
CA GLU A 138 10.22 8.39 -7.37
C GLU A 138 9.40 7.87 -8.58
N ALA A 139 8.09 7.66 -8.38
CA ALA A 139 7.17 7.24 -9.44
C ALA A 139 6.77 8.37 -10.42
N VAL A 140 6.95 9.64 -10.03
CA VAL A 140 6.64 10.82 -10.85
C VAL A 140 7.86 11.29 -11.64
N LEU A 141 9.07 10.96 -11.19
CA LEU A 141 10.27 11.15 -12.01
C LEU A 141 10.09 10.31 -13.29
N PRO A 142 10.10 10.94 -14.47
CA PRO A 142 9.90 10.20 -15.71
C PRO A 142 11.05 9.18 -15.82
N PRO A 143 10.78 7.87 -15.88
CA PRO A 143 11.75 6.96 -16.45
C PRO A 143 12.02 7.47 -17.87
N ASP A 144 13.26 7.38 -18.36
CA ASP A 144 13.57 7.70 -19.76
C ASP A 144 12.45 7.19 -20.65
N ALA A 145 11.74 8.12 -21.33
CA ALA A 145 10.39 7.96 -21.86
C ALA A 145 10.23 6.79 -22.86
N ALA A 146 11.36 6.18 -23.25
CA ALA A 146 11.44 4.98 -24.09
C ALA A 146 11.26 3.64 -23.33
N SER A 147 11.22 3.60 -21.98
CA SER A 147 11.36 2.33 -21.22
C SER A 147 10.20 1.94 -20.29
N ALA A 148 9.23 2.82 -20.02
CA ALA A 148 8.10 2.49 -19.16
C ALA A 148 7.06 1.65 -19.89
N ALA A 149 7.19 0.33 -19.81
CA ALA A 149 6.12 -0.57 -20.22
C ALA A 149 4.85 -0.26 -19.41
N PRO A 150 3.67 -0.14 -20.05
CA PRO A 150 2.41 0.10 -19.36
C PRO A 150 2.17 -0.92 -18.24
N LEU A 151 1.57 -0.47 -17.12
CA LEU A 151 1.12 -1.36 -16.07
C LEU A 151 0.20 -2.43 -16.68
N ARG A 152 0.59 -3.70 -16.54
CA ARG A 152 -0.27 -4.80 -16.96
C ARG A 152 -1.46 -4.90 -16.02
N THR A 153 -2.65 -4.97 -16.58
CA THR A 153 -3.91 -5.06 -15.84
C THR A 153 -4.71 -6.28 -16.28
N PHE A 154 -5.60 -6.72 -15.39
CA PHE A 154 -6.55 -7.79 -15.64
C PHE A 154 -7.91 -7.38 -15.09
N THR A 155 -8.96 -8.12 -15.44
CA THR A 155 -10.28 -7.94 -14.84
C THR A 155 -10.63 -9.11 -13.93
N VAL A 156 -11.39 -8.82 -12.88
CA VAL A 156 -11.95 -9.82 -11.96
C VAL A 156 -13.43 -9.58 -11.77
N ASP A 157 -14.17 -10.67 -11.63
CA ASP A 157 -15.63 -10.75 -11.52
C ASP A 157 -16.09 -11.17 -10.11
N THR A 158 -15.16 -11.41 -9.19
CA THR A 158 -15.44 -11.99 -7.88
C THR A 158 -14.54 -11.38 -6.81
N LEU A 159 -15.08 -11.23 -5.60
CA LEU A 159 -14.33 -10.78 -4.43
C LEU A 159 -13.19 -11.74 -4.07
N CYS A 160 -13.37 -13.05 -4.26
CA CYS A 160 -12.31 -14.03 -4.05
C CYS A 160 -11.08 -13.73 -4.92
N LYS A 161 -11.28 -13.50 -6.23
CA LYS A 161 -10.18 -13.13 -7.13
C LYS A 161 -9.58 -11.78 -6.74
N LEU A 162 -10.41 -10.79 -6.36
CA LEU A 162 -9.95 -9.47 -5.94
C LEU A 162 -9.07 -9.53 -4.67
N PHE A 163 -9.52 -10.22 -3.62
CA PHE A 163 -8.75 -10.36 -2.38
C PHE A 163 -7.50 -11.22 -2.55
N ARG A 164 -7.53 -12.23 -3.43
CA ARG A 164 -6.32 -12.94 -3.85
C ARG A 164 -5.31 -11.99 -4.51
N ILE A 165 -5.77 -11.08 -5.38
CA ILE A 165 -4.91 -10.06 -5.99
C ILE A 165 -4.38 -9.09 -4.93
N TYR A 166 -5.23 -8.63 -4.01
CA TYR A 166 -4.81 -7.77 -2.90
C TYR A 166 -3.70 -8.42 -2.04
N SER A 167 -3.94 -9.64 -1.57
CA SER A 167 -2.99 -10.47 -0.81
C SER A 167 -1.67 -10.67 -1.57
N ASN A 168 -1.74 -11.05 -2.86
CA ASN A 168 -0.55 -11.24 -3.71
C ASN A 168 0.25 -9.95 -3.92
N PHE A 169 -0.43 -8.81 -4.12
CA PHE A 169 0.25 -7.53 -4.32
C PHE A 169 1.05 -7.13 -3.08
N LEU A 170 0.43 -7.22 -1.89
CA LEU A 170 1.08 -6.84 -0.63
C LEU A 170 2.27 -7.75 -0.31
N ARG A 171 2.09 -9.08 -0.38
CA ARG A 171 3.15 -10.05 -0.06
C ARG A 171 4.23 -10.15 -1.13
N GLY A 172 3.94 -9.69 -2.35
CA GLY A 172 4.82 -9.71 -3.52
C GLY A 172 5.51 -8.36 -3.74
N LYS A 173 5.07 -7.63 -4.76
CA LYS A 173 5.72 -6.38 -5.22
C LYS A 173 5.95 -5.38 -4.11
N LEU A 174 4.94 -5.13 -3.27
CA LEU A 174 5.04 -4.14 -2.19
C LEU A 174 6.11 -4.55 -1.16
N LYS A 175 6.05 -5.76 -0.63
CA LYS A 175 7.05 -6.27 0.33
C LYS A 175 8.47 -6.26 -0.23
N LEU A 176 8.63 -6.67 -1.50
CA LEU A 176 9.93 -6.67 -2.15
C LEU A 176 10.49 -5.26 -2.34
N TYR A 177 9.67 -4.32 -2.78
CA TYR A 177 10.08 -2.92 -2.93
C TYR A 177 10.44 -2.28 -1.60
N THR A 178 9.56 -2.36 -0.59
CA THR A 178 9.81 -1.79 0.74
C THR A 178 11.09 -2.37 1.35
N GLY A 179 11.34 -3.68 1.19
CA GLY A 179 12.58 -4.30 1.67
C GLY A 179 13.85 -3.80 0.96
N GLU A 180 13.78 -3.42 -0.32
CA GLU A 180 14.91 -2.80 -1.03
C GLU A 180 15.08 -1.32 -0.64
N ALA A 181 13.98 -0.56 -0.65
CA ALA A 181 13.97 0.87 -0.35
C ALA A 181 14.48 1.16 1.07
N CYS A 182 14.04 0.38 2.07
CA CYS A 182 14.46 0.54 3.46
C CYS A 182 15.95 0.21 3.66
N ARG A 183 16.49 -0.81 2.98
CA ARG A 183 17.94 -1.13 3.04
C ARG A 183 18.82 -0.04 2.44
N ARG A 184 18.32 0.69 1.44
CA ARG A 184 19.05 1.81 0.84
C ARG A 184 18.97 3.08 1.67
N GLY A 185 17.86 3.32 2.37
CA GLY A 185 17.71 4.49 3.26
C GLY A 185 18.56 4.41 4.54
N ASP A 186 19.03 3.21 4.91
CA ASP A 186 19.94 2.99 6.05
C ASP A 186 21.44 3.15 5.67
N ARG A 187 21.77 3.36 4.39
CA ARG A 187 23.14 3.60 3.88
C ARG A 187 23.36 5.06 3.54
#